data_AF-A0A842JXM4-F1
#
_entry.id   AF-A0A842JXM4-F1
#
_cell.length_a   1.000
_cell.length_b   1.000
_cell.length_c   1.000
_cell.angle_alpha   90.00
_cell.angle_beta   90.00
_cell.angle_gamma   90.00
#
_symmetry.space_group_name_H-M   'P 1'
#
loop_
_entity.id
_entity.type
_entity.pdbx_description
1 polymer ?
#
loop_
_entity_poly.entity_id
_entity_poly.type
_entity_poly.pdbx_seq_one_letter_code
_entity_poly.pdbx_strand_id
1 'polypeptide(L)'
;MVDSTELPEVSWAGMVEWLTGSLVDQPVALIVEIGPNSYISEDDDEEVVCAQIQVLADGVLMLRRSRVELGHLLLADYSSENLPLDRWQFDGHFEDCTDGYLFSRDVNLIANTCVAWFRDNWGTRSTSELGCSYRFPDELLPPPDSTEVT
;
A
#
# COMPACT_ATOMS: atom_id res chain seq x y z
N MET A 1 1.08 -0.33 39.88
CA MET A 1 0.93 -1.24 38.74
C MET A 1 0.30 -0.40 37.65
N VAL A 2 1.06 -0.10 36.60
CA VAL A 2 0.55 0.69 35.48
C VAL A 2 -0.37 -0.18 34.65
N ASP A 3 -1.59 0.31 34.50
CA ASP A 3 -2.65 -0.19 33.64
C ASP A 3 -2.09 -0.36 32.22
N SER A 4 -1.89 -1.60 31.80
CA SER A 4 -1.58 -1.91 30.40
C SER A 4 -2.92 -1.87 29.69
N THR A 5 -3.29 -0.70 29.19
CA THR A 5 -4.45 -0.57 28.31
C THR A 5 -4.13 -1.37 27.04
N GLU A 6 -4.47 -2.65 27.03
CA GLU A 6 -4.48 -3.46 25.81
C GLU A 6 -5.38 -2.72 24.83
N LEU A 7 -4.76 -2.13 23.80
CA LEU A 7 -5.52 -1.51 22.73
C LEU A 7 -6.37 -2.63 22.10
N PRO A 8 -7.67 -2.39 21.89
CA PRO A 8 -8.55 -3.41 21.33
C PRO A 8 -7.98 -3.85 19.98
N GLU A 9 -7.90 -5.18 19.79
CA GLU A 9 -7.50 -5.78 18.53
C GLU A 9 -8.38 -5.23 17.40
N VAL A 10 -7.75 -4.70 16.35
CA VAL A 10 -8.48 -4.15 15.20
C VAL A 10 -9.08 -5.30 14.42
N SER A 11 -10.41 -5.38 14.33
CA SER A 11 -11.05 -6.39 13.49
C SER A 11 -10.66 -6.21 12.01
N TRP A 12 -10.75 -7.27 11.21
CA TRP A 12 -10.55 -7.17 9.75
C TRP A 12 -11.44 -6.10 9.10
N ALA A 13 -12.68 -5.95 9.54
CA ALA A 13 -13.57 -4.90 9.07
C ALA A 13 -13.08 -3.50 9.48
N GLY A 14 -12.57 -3.35 10.71
CA GLY A 14 -11.95 -2.11 11.18
C GLY A 14 -10.68 -1.76 10.39
N MET A 15 -9.91 -2.76 9.96
CA MET A 15 -8.75 -2.55 9.09
C MET A 15 -9.16 -2.08 7.69
N VAL A 16 -10.27 -2.60 7.13
CA VAL A 16 -10.83 -2.06 5.87
C VAL A 16 -11.23 -0.60 6.05
N GLU A 17 -11.97 -0.27 7.11
CA GLU A 17 -12.40 1.11 7.37
C GLU A 17 -11.21 2.06 7.53
N TRP A 18 -10.21 1.66 8.31
CA TRP A 18 -8.98 2.41 8.50
C TRP A 18 -8.22 2.61 7.18
N LEU A 19 -8.06 1.55 6.38
CA LEU A 19 -7.32 1.63 5.12
C LEU A 19 -8.05 2.49 4.10
N THR A 20 -9.38 2.35 3.99
CA THR A 20 -10.21 3.23 3.15
C THR A 20 -10.01 4.69 3.53
N GLY A 21 -10.10 5.02 4.81
CA GLY A 21 -9.91 6.40 5.28
C GLY A 21 -8.50 6.95 5.02
N SER A 22 -7.47 6.08 5.12
CA SER A 22 -6.07 6.46 4.93
C SER A 22 -5.69 6.72 3.46
N LEU A 23 -6.52 6.26 2.51
CA LEU A 23 -6.27 6.39 1.07
C LEU A 23 -7.03 7.56 0.41
N VAL A 24 -7.89 8.26 1.16
CA VAL A 24 -8.63 9.43 0.66
C VAL A 24 -7.71 10.65 0.57
N ASP A 25 -7.86 11.43 -0.49
CA ASP A 25 -7.17 12.72 -0.74
C ASP A 25 -5.64 12.66 -0.62
N GLN A 26 -5.05 11.54 -1.03
CA GLN A 26 -3.60 11.32 -0.98
C GLN A 26 -2.88 11.88 -2.23
N PRO A 27 -1.62 12.32 -2.09
CA PRO A 27 -0.85 12.83 -3.22
C PRO A 27 -0.47 11.70 -4.18
N VAL A 28 -0.38 12.04 -5.48
CA VAL A 28 0.19 11.15 -6.50
C VAL A 28 1.59 10.72 -6.08
N ALA A 29 1.94 9.47 -6.38
CA ALA A 29 3.18 8.81 -6.00
C ALA A 29 3.34 8.45 -4.52
N LEU A 30 2.34 8.70 -3.66
CA LEU A 30 2.30 8.06 -2.34
C LEU A 30 2.38 6.53 -2.50
N ILE A 31 3.21 5.90 -1.67
CA ILE A 31 3.25 4.45 -1.48
C ILE A 31 2.79 4.13 -0.05
N VAL A 32 1.87 3.19 0.07
CA VAL A 32 1.43 2.57 1.33
C VAL A 32 1.77 1.09 1.28
N GLU A 33 2.47 0.60 2.31
CA GLU A 33 2.95 -0.78 2.37
C GLU A 33 2.41 -1.46 3.61
N ILE A 34 1.93 -2.69 3.45
CA ILE A 34 1.35 -3.48 4.52
C ILE A 34 2.00 -4.86 4.50
N GLY A 35 2.39 -5.35 5.66
CA GLY A 35 3.10 -6.62 5.82
C GLY A 35 3.38 -6.93 7.29
N PRO A 36 4.23 -7.91 7.61
CA PRO A 36 4.54 -8.25 9.00
C PRO A 36 5.25 -7.09 9.70
N ASN A 37 4.79 -6.68 10.89
CA ASN A 37 5.43 -5.58 11.63
C ASN A 37 6.81 -5.94 12.21
N SER A 38 7.11 -7.24 12.32
CA SER A 38 8.36 -7.77 12.84
C SER A 38 9.33 -8.20 11.73
N TYR A 39 8.97 -7.96 10.46
CA TYR A 39 9.80 -8.38 9.33
C TYR A 39 11.11 -7.60 9.30
N ILE A 40 12.21 -8.33 9.14
CA ILE A 40 13.56 -7.81 8.92
C ILE A 40 14.13 -8.62 7.76
N SER A 41 14.64 -7.94 6.74
CA SER A 41 15.07 -8.52 5.45
C SER A 41 16.38 -9.31 5.49
N GLU A 42 16.69 -9.99 6.60
CA GLU A 42 17.98 -10.67 6.78
C GLU A 42 18.06 -12.06 6.11
N ASP A 43 16.91 -12.68 5.77
CA ASP A 43 16.82 -13.99 5.12
C ASP A 43 15.98 -13.92 3.83
N ASP A 44 16.65 -13.99 2.66
CA ASP A 44 16.02 -13.94 1.31
C ASP A 44 15.07 -15.11 1.02
N ASP A 45 15.02 -16.14 1.88
CA ASP A 45 14.24 -17.36 1.70
C ASP A 45 12.90 -17.37 2.48
N GLU A 46 12.61 -16.37 3.32
CA GLU A 46 11.34 -16.31 4.06
C GLU A 46 10.18 -15.82 3.18
N GLU A 47 9.06 -16.55 3.20
CA GLU A 47 7.83 -16.11 2.54
C GLU A 47 7.20 -14.92 3.29
N VAL A 48 7.03 -13.80 2.60
CA VAL A 48 6.50 -12.55 3.15
C VAL A 48 5.19 -12.20 2.46
N VAL A 49 4.07 -12.49 3.11
CA VAL A 49 2.77 -12.02 2.66
C VAL A 49 2.70 -10.50 2.85
N CYS A 50 2.76 -9.75 1.76
CA CYS A 50 2.73 -8.29 1.79
C CYS A 50 1.86 -7.72 0.66
N ALA A 51 1.55 -6.44 0.78
CA ALA A 51 0.85 -5.68 -0.24
C ALA A 51 1.38 -4.24 -0.30
N GLN A 52 1.36 -3.67 -1.50
CA GLN A 52 1.73 -2.28 -1.75
C GLN A 52 0.60 -1.60 -2.50
N ILE A 53 0.22 -0.41 -2.05
CA ILE A 53 -0.72 0.47 -2.71
C ILE A 53 0.02 1.73 -3.15
N GLN A 54 -0.04 2.08 -4.43
CA GLN A 54 0.55 3.29 -4.95
C GLN A 54 -0.53 4.19 -5.58
N VAL A 55 -0.48 5.48 -5.27
CA VAL A 55 -1.41 6.48 -5.83
C VAL A 55 -0.90 6.94 -7.20
N LEU A 56 -1.73 6.78 -8.21
CA LEU A 56 -1.51 7.25 -9.58
C LEU A 56 -2.31 8.53 -9.84
N ALA A 57 -2.14 9.11 -11.02
CA ALA A 57 -2.94 10.25 -11.48
C ALA A 57 -4.44 9.92 -11.53
N ASP A 58 -5.28 10.96 -11.54
CA ASP A 58 -6.74 10.88 -11.67
C ASP A 58 -7.43 10.03 -10.59
N GLY A 59 -6.83 9.97 -9.39
CA GLY A 59 -7.34 9.24 -8.23
C GLY A 59 -7.33 7.72 -8.40
N VAL A 60 -6.54 7.19 -9.34
CA VAL A 60 -6.38 5.74 -9.50
C VAL A 60 -5.38 5.21 -8.49
N LEU A 61 -5.73 4.10 -7.86
CA LEU A 61 -4.86 3.35 -6.96
C LEU A 61 -4.40 2.07 -7.65
N MET A 62 -3.12 1.76 -7.54
CA MET A 62 -2.54 0.47 -7.90
C MET A 62 -2.34 -0.35 -6.63
N LEU A 63 -2.96 -1.51 -6.53
CA LEU A 63 -2.71 -2.51 -5.49
C LEU A 63 -1.86 -3.65 -6.08
N ARG A 64 -0.73 -3.96 -5.45
CA ARG A 64 0.11 -5.13 -5.71
C ARG A 64 0.12 -6.05 -4.50
N ARG A 65 0.11 -7.36 -4.73
CA ARG A 65 0.19 -8.38 -3.66
C ARG A 65 1.36 -9.30 -3.93
N SER A 66 2.02 -9.73 -2.86
CA SER A 66 3.14 -10.63 -3.00
C SER A 66 3.35 -11.52 -1.77
N ARG A 67 4.09 -12.60 -2.02
CA ARG A 67 4.68 -13.53 -1.05
C ARG A 67 6.19 -13.32 -0.89
N VAL A 68 6.75 -12.33 -1.56
CA VAL A 68 8.12 -11.84 -1.37
C VAL A 68 8.07 -10.33 -1.11
N GLU A 69 9.15 -9.77 -0.57
CA GLU A 69 9.26 -8.33 -0.37
C GLU A 69 9.04 -7.57 -1.69
N LEU A 70 8.15 -6.57 -1.65
CA LEU A 70 7.86 -5.70 -2.78
C LEU A 70 8.84 -4.53 -2.78
N GLY A 71 9.51 -4.30 -3.91
CA GLY A 71 10.34 -3.13 -4.10
C GLY A 71 9.51 -1.84 -4.20
N HIS A 72 10.16 -0.71 -3.89
CA HIS A 72 9.59 0.62 -4.10
C HIS A 72 9.61 0.99 -5.58
N LEU A 73 8.44 1.04 -6.21
CA LEU A 73 8.34 1.38 -7.62
C LEU A 73 8.63 2.86 -7.85
N LEU A 74 9.65 3.11 -8.68
CA LEU A 74 9.92 4.40 -9.27
C LEU A 74 9.36 4.41 -10.69
N LEU A 75 8.09 4.75 -10.83
CA LEU A 75 7.44 4.82 -12.14
C LEU A 75 7.97 6.03 -12.92
N ALA A 76 8.21 5.83 -14.22
CA ALA A 76 8.63 6.92 -15.11
C ALA A 76 7.53 7.96 -15.33
N ASP A 77 6.27 7.53 -15.20
CA ASP A 77 5.06 8.35 -15.25
C ASP A 77 3.97 7.69 -14.38
N TYR A 78 3.11 8.53 -13.79
CA TYR A 78 1.98 8.12 -12.94
C TYR A 78 0.64 8.27 -13.67
N SER A 79 0.63 8.52 -14.98
CA SER A 79 -0.58 8.58 -15.79
C SER A 79 -1.43 7.31 -15.62
N SER A 80 -2.74 7.50 -15.50
CA SER A 80 -3.72 6.42 -15.42
C SER A 80 -4.39 6.10 -16.77
N GLU A 81 -3.93 6.76 -17.84
CA GLU A 81 -4.53 6.66 -19.15
C GLU A 81 -4.42 5.23 -19.71
N ASN A 82 -5.53 4.70 -20.23
CA ASN A 82 -5.60 3.36 -20.83
C ASN A 82 -5.34 2.17 -19.89
N LEU A 83 -5.29 2.40 -18.56
CA LEU A 83 -5.19 1.30 -17.59
C LEU A 83 -6.50 0.48 -17.55
N PRO A 84 -6.41 -0.85 -17.50
CA PRO A 84 -7.57 -1.73 -17.37
C PRO A 84 -8.07 -1.76 -15.91
N LEU A 85 -8.92 -0.79 -15.57
CA LEU A 85 -9.47 -0.65 -14.21
C LEU A 85 -10.39 -1.81 -13.82
N ASP A 86 -10.47 -2.05 -12.50
CA ASP A 86 -11.35 -3.01 -11.85
C ASP A 86 -11.18 -4.46 -12.34
N ARG A 87 -9.99 -4.75 -12.88
CA ARG A 87 -9.61 -6.06 -13.40
C ARG A 87 -8.30 -6.52 -12.79
N TRP A 88 -8.33 -7.70 -12.19
CA TRP A 88 -7.14 -8.36 -11.67
C TRP A 88 -6.19 -8.80 -12.79
N GLN A 89 -4.90 -8.55 -12.63
CA GLN A 89 -3.86 -8.82 -13.63
C GLN A 89 -2.79 -9.78 -13.08
N PHE A 90 -2.25 -10.61 -13.98
CA PHE A 90 -1.16 -11.58 -13.75
C PHE A 90 -0.18 -11.63 -14.93
N ASP A 91 -0.09 -10.55 -15.70
CA ASP A 91 0.69 -10.51 -16.95
C ASP A 91 2.22 -10.39 -16.73
N GLY A 92 2.68 -10.43 -15.48
CA GLY A 92 4.09 -10.42 -15.11
C GLY A 92 4.77 -9.05 -15.27
N HIS A 93 4.01 -7.95 -15.29
CA HIS A 93 4.59 -6.60 -15.42
C HIS A 93 5.57 -6.23 -14.28
N PHE A 94 5.40 -6.82 -13.10
CA PHE A 94 6.24 -6.60 -11.93
C PHE A 94 6.83 -7.94 -11.46
N GLU A 95 8.17 -8.06 -11.45
CA GLU A 95 8.87 -9.32 -11.18
C GLU A 95 8.65 -9.84 -9.74
N ASP A 96 8.52 -8.91 -8.80
CA ASP A 96 8.32 -9.09 -7.36
C ASP A 96 6.83 -9.17 -6.95
N CYS A 97 5.90 -9.12 -7.91
CA CYS A 97 4.45 -9.18 -7.66
C CYS A 97 3.91 -10.59 -7.90
N THR A 98 4.08 -11.47 -6.91
CA THR A 98 3.79 -12.91 -7.09
C THR A 98 2.29 -13.23 -7.19
N ASP A 99 1.43 -12.35 -6.69
CA ASP A 99 -0.01 -12.61 -6.53
C ASP A 99 -0.91 -11.65 -7.32
N GLY A 100 -0.29 -10.96 -8.27
CA GLY A 100 -0.94 -10.07 -9.21
C GLY A 100 -1.29 -8.71 -8.62
N TYR A 101 -1.94 -7.91 -9.45
CA TYR A 101 -2.23 -6.51 -9.13
C TYR A 101 -3.56 -6.03 -9.73
N LEU A 102 -4.00 -4.88 -9.25
CA LEU A 102 -5.28 -4.26 -9.61
C LEU A 102 -5.12 -2.74 -9.69
N PHE A 103 -5.77 -2.13 -10.67
CA PHE A 103 -5.99 -0.69 -10.73
C PHE A 103 -7.45 -0.37 -10.46
N SER A 104 -7.74 0.63 -9.64
CA SER A 104 -9.13 1.07 -9.41
C SER A 104 -9.21 2.51 -8.93
N ARG A 105 -10.34 3.16 -9.19
CA ARG A 105 -10.74 4.42 -8.51
C ARG A 105 -11.60 4.16 -7.26
N ASP A 106 -12.08 2.93 -7.09
CA ASP A 106 -12.86 2.54 -5.93
C ASP A 106 -11.93 2.19 -4.77
N VAL A 107 -11.77 3.14 -3.86
CA VAL A 107 -10.97 2.99 -2.64
C VAL A 107 -11.46 1.80 -1.80
N ASN A 108 -12.77 1.54 -1.76
CA ASN A 108 -13.30 0.40 -1.01
C ASN A 108 -12.92 -0.91 -1.68
N LEU A 109 -12.93 -0.99 -3.02
CA LEU A 109 -12.46 -2.19 -3.73
C LEU A 109 -11.01 -2.48 -3.40
N ILE A 110 -10.14 -1.45 -3.43
CA ILE A 110 -8.72 -1.57 -3.09
C ILE A 110 -8.54 -2.02 -1.64
N ALA A 111 -9.17 -1.34 -0.69
CA ALA A 111 -9.04 -1.65 0.72
C ALA A 111 -9.55 -3.06 1.04
N ASN A 112 -10.73 -3.44 0.54
CA ASN A 112 -11.27 -4.79 0.76
C ASN A 112 -10.37 -5.86 0.14
N THR A 113 -9.87 -5.63 -1.08
CA THR A 113 -9.02 -6.62 -1.77
C THR A 113 -7.67 -6.77 -1.06
N CYS A 114 -7.11 -5.68 -0.56
CA CYS A 114 -5.90 -5.66 0.23
C CYS A 114 -6.08 -6.36 1.58
N VAL A 115 -7.15 -6.08 2.32
CA VAL A 115 -7.36 -6.70 3.63
C VAL A 115 -7.75 -8.17 3.52
N ALA A 116 -8.54 -8.54 2.50
CA ALA A 116 -8.88 -9.93 2.23
C ALA A 116 -7.63 -10.77 1.90
N TRP A 117 -6.63 -10.17 1.24
CA TRP A 117 -5.35 -10.84 1.00
C TRP A 117 -4.70 -11.31 2.30
N PHE A 118 -4.54 -10.44 3.28
CA PHE A 118 -3.99 -10.82 4.58
C PHE A 118 -4.93 -11.80 5.29
N ARG A 119 -6.22 -11.49 5.43
CA ARG A 119 -7.17 -12.39 6.09
C ARG A 119 -7.09 -13.83 5.59
N ASP A 120 -6.90 -14.02 4.28
CA ASP A 120 -6.95 -15.34 3.65
C ASP A 120 -5.56 -16.01 3.54
N ASN A 121 -4.46 -15.26 3.65
CA ASN A 121 -3.09 -15.77 3.43
C ASN A 121 -2.16 -15.61 4.64
N TRP A 122 -2.60 -14.93 5.70
CA TRP A 122 -1.84 -14.64 6.92
C TRP A 122 -1.90 -15.77 7.96
N GLY A 123 -2.45 -16.93 7.59
CA GLY A 123 -2.57 -18.09 8.48
C GLY A 123 -3.49 -17.80 9.67
N THR A 124 -3.02 -18.11 10.88
CA THR A 124 -3.76 -17.91 12.15
C THR A 124 -3.36 -16.63 12.88
N ARG A 125 -2.58 -15.75 12.24
CA ARG A 125 -2.04 -14.53 12.86
C ARG A 125 -3.09 -13.43 12.96
N SER A 126 -2.90 -12.56 13.94
CA SER A 126 -3.78 -11.42 14.23
C SER A 126 -3.47 -10.23 13.31
N THR A 127 -4.45 -9.33 13.17
CA THR A 127 -4.25 -8.00 12.54
C THR A 127 -3.24 -7.14 13.30
N SER A 128 -3.05 -7.38 14.60
CA SER A 128 -2.06 -6.67 15.43
C SER A 128 -0.61 -6.96 15.03
N GLU A 129 -0.37 -8.03 14.29
CA GLU A 129 0.95 -8.43 13.76
C GLU A 129 1.25 -7.76 12.41
N LEU A 130 0.30 -7.01 11.84
CA LEU A 130 0.49 -6.25 10.61
C LEU A 130 1.08 -4.86 10.94
N GLY A 131 2.06 -4.47 10.14
CA GLY A 131 2.63 -3.13 10.10
C GLY A 131 2.09 -2.35 8.90
N CYS A 132 2.19 -1.03 8.97
CA CYS A 132 1.93 -0.14 7.84
C CYS A 132 3.03 0.91 7.73
N SER A 133 3.56 1.10 6.53
CA SER A 133 4.55 2.13 6.20
C SER A 133 4.00 3.06 5.13
N TYR A 134 4.30 4.35 5.26
CA TYR A 134 3.94 5.39 4.30
C TYR A 134 5.20 6.02 3.74
N ARG A 135 5.27 6.16 2.42
CA ARG A 135 6.31 6.92 1.74
C ARG A 135 5.67 7.96 0.82
N PHE A 136 5.79 9.22 1.22
CA PHE A 136 5.30 10.37 0.47
C PHE A 136 6.28 10.76 -0.63
N PRO A 137 5.79 11.34 -1.75
CA PRO A 137 6.66 11.91 -2.77
C PRO A 137 7.50 13.06 -2.20
N ASP A 138 8.73 13.17 -2.69
CA ASP A 138 9.56 14.34 -2.41
C ASP A 138 9.04 15.56 -3.19
N GLU A 139 8.88 16.68 -2.49
CA GLU A 139 8.58 17.97 -3.12
C GLU A 139 9.85 18.77 -3.31
N LEU A 140 10.14 19.15 -4.56
CA LEU A 140 11.24 20.06 -4.85
C LEU A 140 10.76 21.49 -4.65
N LEU A 141 11.01 22.03 -3.46
CA LEU A 141 10.66 23.42 -3.16
C LEU A 141 11.46 24.38 -4.05
N PRO A 142 10.84 25.48 -4.52
CA PRO A 142 11.58 26.51 -5.23
C PRO A 142 12.70 27.07 -4.34
N PRO A 143 13.82 27.55 -4.92
CA PRO A 143 14.88 28.19 -4.15
C PRO A 143 14.32 29.35 -3.33
N PRO A 144 14.82 29.58 -2.09
CA PRO A 144 14.25 30.55 -1.14
C PRO A 144 14.31 32.04 -1.54
N ASP A 145 14.66 32.39 -2.78
CA ASP A 145 14.68 33.76 -3.31
C ASP A 145 14.06 33.86 -4.72
N SER A 146 12.83 33.36 -4.90
CA SER A 146 12.01 33.70 -6.08
C SER A 146 10.90 34.73 -5.76
N THR A 147 10.89 35.27 -4.54
CA THR A 147 10.11 36.46 -4.20
C THR A 147 10.94 37.72 -4.42
N GLU A 148 11.04 38.15 -5.69
CA GLU A 148 11.30 39.52 -6.16
C GLU A 148 11.25 39.44 -7.70
N VAL A 149 10.45 40.18 -8.49
CA VAL A 149 9.99 41.57 -8.40
C VAL A 149 8.73 41.75 -9.27
N THR A 150 7.72 42.44 -8.70
CA THR A 150 6.56 43.17 -9.29
C THR A 150 5.59 42.44 -10.22
#